data_AF-A0A358CTR0-F1
#
_entry.id   AF-A0A358CTR0-F1
#
_cell.length_a   1.000
_cell.length_b   1.000
_cell.length_c   1.000
_cell.angle_alpha   90.00
_cell.angle_beta   90.00
_cell.angle_gamma   90.00
#
_symmetry.space_group_name_H-M   'P 1'
#
loop_
_entity.id
_entity.type
_entity.pdbx_description
1 polymer ?
#
loop_
_entity_poly.entity_id
_entity_poly.type
_entity_poly.pdbx_seq_one_letter_code
_entity_poly.pdbx_strand_id
1 'polypeptide(L)'
;MASTISAQEVVWVQPVDSAPYETPLNNTANQWTPYRDASQRIDLLPPVDFNLEQDTFASEPIADLDPIEPGSSRRKKPSFGRGAPLSMGGFWAPNTPVVNQPANLQMNAQFARVAMPLGIPEEGKPLWLAIAKFGRLELATNAILPDSAEPVPSQFWLVETGVTHIRPLASGSTVGGTFLFGSASDKPFYAGRDLTLMSILFATVPARNQRDDWSFSLFYSPTSQLPYPLPGIAYVWKPDETLEAKIGLPAGIEWRPNDDWEVTFNYFPLVNVNAMVRRRLADKLWLFGGYRTDTQIYFLADRLIEKERFYVFDQRAGIGLDQQIGAGFSLEFLASYLFDRELFQGTSFTSGRTDVVEFDPGLGLSLQLLWRR
;
A
#
# COMPACT_ATOMS: atom_id res chain seq x y z
N MET A 1 -31.24 29.14 -63.05
CA MET A 1 -31.30 29.16 -61.57
C MET A 1 -30.10 28.38 -61.07
N ALA A 2 -29.09 28.91 -60.38
CA ALA A 2 -28.63 30.26 -60.06
C ALA A 2 -27.10 30.09 -59.86
N SER A 3 -26.26 30.73 -60.67
CA SER A 3 -25.63 32.04 -60.45
C SER A 3 -24.27 31.94 -59.73
N THR A 4 -23.27 32.43 -60.47
CA THR A 4 -21.85 32.63 -60.20
C THR A 4 -21.56 33.80 -59.22
N ILE A 5 -20.25 34.01 -58.95
CA ILE A 5 -19.54 35.23 -58.47
C ILE A 5 -19.27 35.22 -56.95
N SER A 6 -18.04 34.93 -56.48
CA SER A 6 -16.79 35.75 -56.37
C SER A 6 -16.75 36.71 -55.16
N ALA A 7 -15.70 36.58 -54.34
CA ALA A 7 -15.09 37.63 -53.53
C ALA A 7 -13.58 37.28 -53.41
N GLN A 8 -12.75 37.88 -54.27
CA GLN A 8 -11.90 39.06 -54.00
C GLN A 8 -10.51 38.72 -53.45
N GLU A 9 -9.56 38.76 -54.40
CA GLU A 9 -8.15 39.18 -54.35
C GLU A 9 -7.48 39.33 -52.96
N VAL A 10 -6.52 38.44 -52.70
CA VAL A 10 -5.41 38.70 -51.78
C VAL A 10 -4.30 39.39 -52.58
N VAL A 11 -4.10 40.69 -52.32
CA VAL A 11 -2.94 41.44 -52.81
C VAL A 11 -1.72 41.02 -52.00
N TRP A 12 -0.76 40.37 -52.66
CA TRP A 12 0.55 40.05 -52.09
C TRP A 12 1.43 41.31 -52.07
N VAL A 13 1.76 41.80 -50.88
CA VAL A 13 2.77 42.86 -50.68
C VAL A 13 4.13 42.18 -50.47
N GLN A 14 5.16 42.60 -51.21
CA GLN A 14 6.52 42.07 -51.06
C GLN A 14 7.14 42.44 -49.70
N PRO A 15 8.01 41.58 -49.13
CA PRO A 15 8.67 41.87 -47.86
C PRO A 15 9.72 42.99 -48.03
N VAL A 16 9.76 43.90 -47.07
CA VAL A 16 10.81 44.93 -46.96
C VAL A 16 11.99 44.34 -46.19
N ASP A 17 13.12 44.17 -46.85
CA ASP A 17 14.39 43.83 -46.22
C ASP A 17 14.89 45.00 -45.35
N SER A 18 15.14 44.73 -44.06
CA SER A 18 15.90 45.61 -43.19
C SER A 18 16.88 44.79 -42.33
N ALA A 19 18.10 45.33 -42.21
CA ALA A 19 19.35 44.69 -41.79
C ALA A 19 19.36 44.19 -40.33
N PRO A 20 20.26 43.24 -39.96
CA PRO A 20 20.23 42.60 -38.65
C PRO A 20 20.73 43.56 -37.56
N TYR A 21 19.88 43.83 -36.58
CA TYR A 21 20.26 44.54 -35.36
C TYR A 21 20.64 43.51 -34.30
N GLU A 22 21.94 43.27 -34.13
CA GLU A 22 22.46 42.54 -32.98
C GLU A 22 22.20 43.35 -31.71
N THR A 23 21.34 42.82 -30.83
CA THR A 23 21.13 43.36 -29.49
C THR A 23 21.76 42.39 -28.49
N PRO A 24 22.73 42.83 -27.65
CA PRO A 24 23.36 41.94 -26.69
C PRO A 24 22.36 41.58 -25.58
N LEU A 25 21.99 40.30 -25.48
CA LEU A 25 21.25 39.75 -24.36
C LEU A 25 22.17 39.70 -23.13
N ASN A 26 22.20 40.78 -22.37
CA ASN A 26 22.63 40.74 -20.97
C ASN A 26 21.61 39.93 -20.17
N ASN A 27 21.92 38.64 -20.03
CA ASN A 27 21.11 37.66 -19.35
C ASN A 27 21.31 37.79 -17.83
N THR A 28 20.63 38.76 -17.21
CA THR A 28 20.37 38.77 -15.76
C THR A 28 18.88 38.56 -15.52
N ALA A 29 18.37 37.42 -15.98
CA ALA A 29 17.17 36.85 -15.42
C ALA A 29 17.54 36.31 -14.03
N ASN A 30 17.01 36.94 -12.98
CA ASN A 30 16.90 36.36 -11.65
C ASN A 30 16.21 34.99 -11.79
N GLN A 31 17.01 33.92 -11.87
CA GLN A 31 16.54 32.55 -11.72
C GLN A 31 16.09 32.38 -10.27
N TRP A 32 14.78 32.48 -10.06
CA TRP A 32 14.14 31.98 -8.86
C TRP A 32 14.42 30.48 -8.78
N THR A 33 15.38 30.10 -7.93
CA THR A 33 15.71 28.71 -7.62
C THR A 33 15.19 28.44 -6.21
N PRO A 34 14.10 27.68 -6.07
CA PRO A 34 13.69 27.25 -4.75
C PRO A 34 14.56 26.05 -4.37
N TYR A 35 15.40 26.27 -3.35
CA TYR A 35 16.02 25.26 -2.48
C TYR A 35 17.41 24.72 -2.83
N ARG A 36 18.33 25.04 -1.91
CA ARG A 36 19.70 24.54 -1.76
C ARG A 36 19.83 23.65 -0.51
N ASP A 37 18.72 23.14 0.01
CA ASP A 37 18.72 22.46 1.32
C ASP A 37 18.75 20.94 1.18
N ALA A 38 19.77 20.30 1.75
CA ALA A 38 19.92 18.85 1.73
C ALA A 38 18.88 18.13 2.60
N SER A 39 18.20 18.88 3.48
CA SER A 39 17.15 18.36 4.37
C SER A 39 15.82 18.04 3.67
N GLN A 40 15.58 18.56 2.46
CA GLN A 40 14.34 18.37 1.68
C GLN A 40 14.41 17.22 0.66
N ARG A 41 15.52 16.44 0.66
CA ARG A 41 15.80 15.41 -0.35
C ARG A 41 15.04 14.10 -0.15
N ILE A 42 14.50 13.88 1.06
CA ILE A 42 13.81 12.63 1.45
C ILE A 42 12.28 12.79 1.32
N ASP A 43 11.79 14.03 1.32
CA ASP A 43 10.37 14.40 1.20
C ASP A 43 9.69 14.01 -0.12
N LEU A 44 10.44 13.43 -1.08
CA LEU A 44 10.06 13.14 -2.46
C LEU A 44 9.66 11.68 -2.71
N LEU A 45 9.62 10.85 -1.67
CA LEU A 45 9.03 9.51 -1.81
C LEU A 45 7.50 9.68 -1.77
N PRO A 46 6.78 9.47 -2.89
CA PRO A 46 5.32 9.41 -2.83
C PRO A 46 4.94 8.26 -1.90
N PRO A 47 3.77 8.32 -1.23
CA PRO A 47 3.26 7.12 -0.60
C PRO A 47 3.18 6.05 -1.65
N VAL A 48 3.80 4.92 -1.37
CA VAL A 48 3.42 3.73 -2.07
C VAL A 48 2.52 2.95 -1.14
N ASP A 49 1.27 3.42 -1.14
CA ASP A 49 0.11 2.77 -0.53
C ASP A 49 -0.22 1.56 -1.40
N PHE A 50 0.28 0.40 -0.97
CA PHE A 50 0.11 -0.90 -1.64
C PHE A 50 -1.02 -1.72 -1.02
N ASN A 51 -1.95 -1.08 -0.31
CA ASN A 51 -3.02 -1.76 0.41
C ASN A 51 -4.19 -2.14 -0.49
N LEU A 52 -3.92 -2.96 -1.50
CA LEU A 52 -4.96 -3.39 -2.40
C LEU A 52 -5.11 -4.90 -2.52
N GLU A 53 -4.03 -5.68 -2.52
CA GLU A 53 -4.16 -7.13 -2.72
C GLU A 53 -3.09 -8.00 -2.02
N GLN A 54 -2.34 -7.44 -1.07
CA GLN A 54 -1.47 -8.24 -0.19
C GLN A 54 -1.81 -7.94 1.26
N ASP A 55 -2.62 -8.82 1.84
CA ASP A 55 -2.26 -9.67 2.98
C ASP A 55 -0.78 -9.53 3.41
N THR A 56 -0.46 -8.47 4.12
CA THR A 56 0.89 -8.25 4.66
C THR A 56 0.82 -8.14 6.16
N PHE A 57 0.49 -9.25 6.84
CA PHE A 57 0.83 -9.51 8.24
C PHE A 57 0.46 -8.37 9.22
N ALA A 58 1.03 -8.42 10.41
CA ALA A 58 1.19 -7.22 11.24
C ALA A 58 2.11 -6.14 10.60
N SER A 59 2.36 -6.15 9.28
CA SER A 59 3.58 -5.61 8.66
C SER A 59 3.45 -4.39 7.75
N GLU A 60 2.23 -3.94 7.49
CA GLU A 60 2.05 -2.57 7.04
C GLU A 60 1.76 -1.71 8.28
N PRO A 61 2.34 -0.51 8.39
CA PRO A 61 1.94 0.37 9.46
C PRO A 61 0.42 0.52 9.41
N ILE A 62 -0.21 0.37 10.56
CA ILE A 62 -1.64 0.66 10.72
C ILE A 62 -1.93 2.12 10.31
N ALA A 63 -0.87 2.93 10.31
CA ALA A 63 -0.80 4.28 9.83
C ALA A 63 0.12 4.41 8.59
N ASP A 64 -0.47 4.37 7.39
CA ASP A 64 0.19 4.75 6.14
C ASP A 64 0.38 6.27 5.98
N LEU A 65 0.21 7.02 7.07
CA LEU A 65 -0.03 8.44 7.06
C LEU A 65 0.77 9.13 8.16
N ASP A 66 1.55 10.12 7.74
CA ASP A 66 2.48 10.84 8.61
C ASP A 66 1.77 11.60 9.74
N PRO A 67 2.31 11.53 10.98
CA PRO A 67 1.98 12.47 12.04
C PRO A 67 2.53 13.86 11.70
N ILE A 68 1.66 14.87 11.78
CA ILE A 68 2.00 16.28 11.55
C ILE A 68 2.93 16.78 12.68
N GLU A 69 4.10 17.31 12.33
CA GLU A 69 4.93 18.09 13.27
C GLU A 69 4.26 19.45 13.56
N PRO A 70 4.02 19.82 14.83
CA PRO A 70 3.61 21.17 15.16
C PRO A 70 4.84 22.09 15.14
N GLY A 71 5.09 22.80 14.03
CA GLY A 71 6.18 23.78 14.01
C GLY A 71 6.49 24.61 12.76
N SER A 72 6.05 24.28 11.54
CA SER A 72 6.49 25.04 10.36
C SER A 72 5.42 25.99 9.80
N SER A 73 5.67 27.29 9.97
CA SER A 73 4.93 28.38 9.33
C SER A 73 4.88 28.23 7.81
N ARG A 74 3.66 28.22 7.23
CA ARG A 74 3.33 28.49 5.82
C ARG A 74 4.39 28.05 4.79
N ARG A 75 4.41 26.75 4.49
CA ARG A 75 4.89 26.19 3.20
C ARG A 75 4.18 24.85 3.02
N LYS A 76 3.73 24.59 1.79
CA LYS A 76 2.83 23.50 1.36
C LYS A 76 2.87 22.26 2.27
N LYS A 77 1.72 21.92 2.87
CA LYS A 77 1.54 20.63 3.55
C LYS A 77 1.83 19.51 2.53
N PRO A 78 2.61 18.48 2.91
CA PRO A 78 2.92 17.37 2.01
C PRO A 78 1.62 16.70 1.52
N SER A 79 1.61 16.27 0.26
CA SER A 79 0.54 15.42 -0.27
C SER A 79 0.46 14.13 0.54
N PHE A 80 -0.77 13.71 0.80
CA PHE A 80 -1.17 12.55 1.58
C PHE A 80 -0.32 11.30 1.35
N GLY A 81 -0.19 10.50 2.42
CA GLY A 81 0.55 9.24 2.52
C GLY A 81 2.07 9.35 2.49
N ARG A 82 2.75 8.86 3.53
CA ARG A 82 4.19 8.59 3.48
C ARG A 82 4.40 7.23 4.12
N GLY A 83 4.63 6.23 3.27
CA GLY A 83 4.94 4.88 3.74
C GLY A 83 6.25 4.89 4.51
N ALA A 84 6.33 4.14 5.61
CA ALA A 84 7.56 3.96 6.35
C ALA A 84 8.57 3.16 5.49
N PRO A 85 9.73 3.73 5.07
CA PRO A 85 10.69 3.00 4.24
C PRO A 85 11.32 1.81 4.98
N LEU A 86 11.22 1.76 6.30
CA LEU A 86 11.54 0.59 7.09
C LEU A 86 10.43 0.32 8.11
N SER A 87 9.96 -0.92 8.15
CA SER A 87 9.11 -1.45 9.21
C SER A 87 9.65 -2.81 9.66
N MET A 88 9.54 -3.10 10.94
CA MET A 88 9.76 -4.44 11.47
C MET A 88 8.97 -4.64 12.75
N GLY A 89 8.60 -5.87 13.05
CA GLY A 89 7.84 -6.13 14.26
C GLY A 89 7.44 -7.58 14.43
N GLY A 90 6.54 -7.78 15.38
CA GLY A 90 5.97 -9.08 15.63
C GLY A 90 4.53 -9.01 16.12
N PHE A 91 3.87 -10.15 16.03
CA PHE A 91 2.52 -10.38 16.52
C PHE A 91 2.46 -11.68 17.31
N TRP A 92 1.63 -11.68 18.35
CA TRP A 92 1.42 -12.80 19.23
C TRP A 92 -0.06 -12.92 19.57
N ALA A 93 -0.63 -14.11 19.42
CA ALA A 93 -1.95 -14.47 19.95
C ALA A 93 -1.81 -15.72 20.82
N PRO A 94 -2.35 -15.74 22.05
CA PRO A 94 -2.23 -16.88 22.96
C PRO A 94 -3.02 -18.10 22.47
N ASN A 95 -2.87 -19.21 23.19
CA ASN A 95 -3.63 -20.43 22.96
C ASN A 95 -5.14 -20.15 23.01
N THR A 96 -5.83 -20.48 21.91
CA THR A 96 -7.29 -20.54 21.82
C THR A 96 -7.72 -21.94 21.39
N PRO A 97 -8.84 -22.46 21.91
CA PRO A 97 -9.37 -23.75 21.46
C PRO A 97 -9.60 -23.80 19.95
N VAL A 98 -9.33 -24.97 19.38
CA VAL A 98 -9.71 -25.30 17.99
C VAL A 98 -11.10 -25.91 18.02
N VAL A 99 -12.01 -25.37 17.21
CA VAL A 99 -13.39 -25.85 17.17
C VAL A 99 -13.42 -27.29 16.65
N ASN A 100 -14.21 -28.15 17.30
CA ASN A 100 -14.37 -29.57 16.98
C ASN A 100 -13.09 -30.44 17.08
N GLN A 101 -12.01 -29.94 17.70
CA GLN A 101 -10.79 -30.72 17.91
C GLN A 101 -10.26 -30.54 19.34
N PRO A 102 -9.69 -31.58 19.98
CA PRO A 102 -9.04 -31.45 21.28
C PRO A 102 -7.63 -30.82 21.14
N ALA A 103 -7.56 -29.65 20.52
CA ALA A 103 -6.33 -28.91 20.23
C ALA A 103 -6.48 -27.42 20.59
N ASN A 104 -5.36 -26.73 20.71
CA ASN A 104 -5.30 -25.28 20.83
C ASN A 104 -4.39 -24.71 19.75
N LEU A 105 -4.66 -23.47 19.33
CA LEU A 105 -3.80 -22.72 18.41
C LEU A 105 -3.21 -21.50 19.13
N GLN A 106 -1.89 -21.36 19.07
CA GLN A 106 -1.17 -20.12 19.33
C GLN A 106 -0.56 -19.61 18.03
N MET A 107 -0.54 -18.29 17.83
CA MET A 107 0.07 -17.66 16.66
C MET A 107 1.26 -16.80 17.09
N ASN A 108 2.40 -16.99 16.43
CA ASN A 108 3.55 -16.11 16.54
C ASN A 108 3.95 -15.63 15.16
N ALA A 109 4.25 -14.35 15.05
CA ALA A 109 4.41 -13.69 13.78
C ALA A 109 5.58 -12.71 13.85
N GLN A 110 6.44 -12.70 12.84
CA GLN A 110 7.55 -11.76 12.68
C GLN A 110 7.54 -11.22 11.26
N PHE A 111 7.93 -9.96 11.10
CA PHE A 111 7.99 -9.35 9.79
C PHE A 111 9.03 -8.24 9.72
N ALA A 112 9.49 -7.96 8.51
CA ALA A 112 10.28 -6.80 8.17
C ALA A 112 10.01 -6.38 6.72
N ARG A 113 9.98 -5.07 6.49
CA ARG A 113 9.92 -4.45 5.17
C ARG A 113 10.98 -3.37 5.08
N VAL A 114 11.64 -3.33 3.95
CA VAL A 114 12.58 -2.27 3.61
C VAL A 114 12.27 -1.80 2.19
N ALA A 115 12.16 -0.49 2.00
CA ALA A 115 12.06 0.19 0.73
C ALA A 115 13.17 1.25 0.65
N MET A 116 14.05 1.15 -0.34
CA MET A 116 15.20 2.06 -0.47
C MET A 116 15.27 2.64 -1.87
N PRO A 117 15.53 3.95 -2.02
CA PRO A 117 15.72 4.54 -3.34
C PRO A 117 16.99 3.97 -4.01
N LEU A 118 16.84 3.53 -5.26
CA LEU A 118 17.95 3.01 -6.10
C LEU A 118 18.79 4.12 -6.73
N GLY A 119 18.28 5.35 -6.73
CA GLY A 119 18.97 6.54 -7.19
C GLY A 119 18.58 7.74 -6.33
N ILE A 120 19.27 8.86 -6.50
CA ILE A 120 18.94 10.08 -5.78
C ILE A 120 17.56 10.55 -6.26
N PRO A 121 16.54 10.66 -5.37
CA PRO A 121 15.25 11.19 -5.75
C PRO A 121 15.39 12.63 -6.25
N GLU A 122 14.75 12.92 -7.39
CA GLU A 122 14.77 14.25 -8.00
C GLU A 122 13.35 14.60 -8.47
N GLU A 123 12.95 15.85 -8.24
CA GLU A 123 11.62 16.33 -8.59
C GLU A 123 11.37 16.24 -10.10
N GLY A 124 10.19 15.75 -10.49
CA GLY A 124 9.81 15.57 -11.89
C GLY A 124 10.56 14.47 -12.65
N LYS A 125 11.48 13.75 -11.99
CA LYS A 125 12.18 12.59 -12.56
C LYS A 125 11.57 11.28 -12.07
N PRO A 126 11.82 10.17 -12.79
CA PRO A 126 11.36 8.87 -12.33
C PRO A 126 12.06 8.43 -11.04
N LEU A 127 11.28 7.89 -10.11
CA LEU A 127 11.73 7.29 -8.87
C LEU A 127 11.79 5.77 -9.02
N TRP A 128 12.85 5.18 -8.45
CA TRP A 128 13.04 3.75 -8.38
C TRP A 128 13.30 3.35 -6.94
N LEU A 129 12.52 2.40 -6.41
CA LEU A 129 12.69 1.86 -5.06
C LEU A 129 12.98 0.37 -5.13
N ALA A 130 14.05 -0.10 -4.49
CA ALA A 130 14.20 -1.50 -4.17
C ALA A 130 13.35 -1.83 -2.95
N ILE A 131 12.64 -2.95 -2.99
CA ILE A 131 11.79 -3.41 -1.90
C ILE A 131 12.25 -4.80 -1.48
N ALA A 132 12.31 -5.05 -0.18
CA ALA A 132 12.41 -6.38 0.40
C ALA A 132 11.29 -6.55 1.45
N LYS A 133 10.62 -7.70 1.43
CA LYS A 133 9.62 -8.13 2.39
C LYS A 133 10.03 -9.46 3.00
N PHE A 134 9.92 -9.55 4.30
CA PHE A 134 10.11 -10.76 5.08
C PHE A 134 8.91 -10.92 6.03
N GLY A 135 8.36 -12.12 6.08
CA GLY A 135 7.32 -12.52 7.01
C GLY A 135 7.56 -13.96 7.45
N ARG A 136 7.32 -14.24 8.73
CA ARG A 136 7.30 -15.58 9.29
C ARG A 136 6.07 -15.72 10.17
N LEU A 137 5.25 -16.72 9.87
CA LEU A 137 4.15 -17.16 10.72
C LEU A 137 4.52 -18.49 11.35
N GLU A 138 4.19 -18.63 12.62
CA GLU A 138 4.24 -19.88 13.34
C GLU A 138 2.86 -20.15 13.95
N LEU A 139 2.30 -21.31 13.59
CA LEU A 139 1.05 -21.85 14.12
C LEU A 139 1.40 -22.99 15.07
N ALA A 140 1.46 -22.69 16.37
CA ALA A 140 1.71 -23.70 17.38
C ALA A 140 0.38 -24.39 17.73
N THR A 141 0.13 -25.53 17.08
CA THR A 141 -1.08 -26.33 17.24
C THR A 141 -0.80 -27.81 16.98
N ASN A 142 -1.64 -28.67 17.57
CA ASN A 142 -1.71 -30.10 17.25
C ASN A 142 -2.98 -30.44 16.45
N ALA A 143 -3.66 -29.42 15.91
CA ALA A 143 -4.82 -29.61 15.07
C ALA A 143 -4.45 -30.30 13.75
N ILE A 144 -5.45 -31.00 13.21
CA ILE A 144 -5.38 -31.63 11.89
C ILE A 144 -6.29 -30.88 10.92
N LEU A 145 -5.92 -30.94 9.66
CA LEU A 145 -6.73 -30.57 8.51
C LEU A 145 -7.81 -31.67 8.31
N PRO A 146 -9.11 -31.37 8.46
CA PRO A 146 -10.15 -32.40 8.60
C PRO A 146 -10.37 -33.32 7.40
N ASP A 147 -10.18 -32.85 6.18
CA ASP A 147 -10.48 -33.60 4.96
C ASP A 147 -9.27 -34.45 4.52
N SER A 148 -8.06 -33.89 4.65
CA SER A 148 -6.78 -34.53 4.32
C SER A 148 -6.23 -35.39 5.45
N ALA A 149 -6.67 -35.16 6.69
CA ALA A 149 -6.14 -35.75 7.92
C ALA A 149 -4.64 -35.46 8.14
N GLU A 150 -4.11 -34.42 7.50
CA GLU A 150 -2.73 -33.95 7.66
C GLU A 150 -2.60 -33.01 8.87
N PRO A 151 -1.44 -32.95 9.53
CA PRO A 151 -1.21 -31.93 10.56
C PRO A 151 -1.21 -30.53 9.95
N VAL A 152 -1.75 -29.55 10.67
CA VAL A 152 -1.60 -28.13 10.29
C VAL A 152 -0.10 -27.78 10.23
N PRO A 153 0.40 -27.20 9.12
CA PRO A 153 1.80 -26.81 9.05
C PRO A 153 2.15 -25.78 10.12
N SER A 154 3.27 -26.02 10.80
CA SER A 154 3.67 -25.22 11.97
C SER A 154 4.27 -23.87 11.60
N GLN A 155 4.79 -23.70 10.38
CA GLN A 155 5.50 -22.50 9.97
C GLN A 155 5.25 -22.13 8.51
N PHE A 156 5.14 -20.83 8.27
CA PHE A 156 5.02 -20.25 6.95
C PHE A 156 5.94 -19.05 6.82
N TRP A 157 6.35 -18.79 5.59
CA TRP A 157 7.33 -17.78 5.27
C TRP A 157 6.88 -16.99 4.05
N LEU A 158 7.09 -15.69 4.10
CA LEU A 158 6.95 -14.77 2.99
C LEU A 158 8.32 -14.10 2.78
N VAL A 159 8.97 -14.37 1.65
CA VAL A 159 10.26 -13.77 1.32
C VAL A 159 10.17 -13.22 -0.09
N GLU A 160 10.08 -11.90 -0.21
CA GLU A 160 9.94 -11.23 -1.50
C GLU A 160 10.95 -10.09 -1.64
N THR A 161 11.43 -9.88 -2.86
CA THR A 161 12.25 -8.74 -3.22
C THR A 161 11.75 -8.18 -4.54
N GLY A 162 11.97 -6.90 -4.77
CA GLY A 162 11.42 -6.30 -5.97
C GLY A 162 11.75 -4.84 -6.15
N VAL A 163 11.01 -4.23 -7.06
CA VAL A 163 11.21 -2.86 -7.47
C VAL A 163 9.88 -2.14 -7.66
N THR A 164 9.85 -0.89 -7.24
CA THR A 164 8.81 0.07 -7.61
C THR A 164 9.40 1.10 -8.54
N HIS A 165 8.69 1.37 -9.63
CA HIS A 165 8.96 2.47 -10.54
C HIS A 165 7.80 3.46 -10.51
N ILE A 166 8.11 4.74 -10.35
CA ILE A 166 7.12 5.82 -10.39
C ILE A 166 7.64 6.90 -11.32
N ARG A 167 6.84 7.27 -12.31
CA ARG A 167 7.20 8.26 -13.32
C ARG A 167 6.15 9.35 -13.40
N PRO A 168 6.46 10.57 -12.93
CA PRO A 168 5.65 11.73 -13.26
C PRO A 168 5.80 12.07 -14.75
N LEU A 169 4.72 12.57 -15.35
CA LEU A 169 4.64 12.99 -16.74
C LEU A 169 4.41 14.50 -16.84
N ALA A 170 4.80 15.09 -17.96
CA ALA A 170 4.62 16.53 -18.19
C ALA A 170 3.15 16.99 -18.18
N SER A 171 2.21 16.06 -18.36
CA SER A 171 0.76 16.31 -18.25
C SER A 171 0.25 16.47 -16.82
N GLY A 172 1.09 16.29 -15.80
CA GLY A 172 0.68 16.15 -14.41
C GLY A 172 0.21 14.74 -14.04
N SER A 173 0.14 13.84 -15.01
CA SER A 173 -0.16 12.42 -14.76
C SER A 173 1.02 11.70 -14.14
N THR A 174 0.75 10.63 -13.40
CA THR A 174 1.77 9.72 -12.88
C THR A 174 1.48 8.32 -13.36
N VAL A 175 2.51 7.60 -13.78
CA VAL A 175 2.41 6.17 -14.12
C VAL A 175 3.48 5.40 -13.35
N GLY A 176 3.19 4.16 -13.01
CA GLY A 176 4.15 3.37 -12.28
C GLY A 176 3.74 1.92 -12.16
N GLY A 177 4.60 1.19 -11.50
CA GLY A 177 4.29 -0.16 -11.11
C GLY A 177 5.26 -0.71 -10.10
N THR A 178 4.84 -1.79 -9.47
CA THR A 178 5.63 -2.54 -8.49
C THR A 178 5.63 -3.98 -8.88
N PHE A 179 6.80 -4.58 -8.75
CA PHE A 179 7.03 -5.99 -9.07
C PHE A 179 7.76 -6.58 -7.88
N LEU A 180 7.14 -7.53 -7.19
CA LEU A 180 7.76 -8.30 -6.11
C LEU A 180 7.85 -9.75 -6.57
N PHE A 181 9.04 -10.31 -6.46
CA PHE A 181 9.32 -11.71 -6.75
C PHE A 181 9.81 -12.39 -5.49
N GLY A 182 9.31 -13.60 -5.21
CA GLY A 182 9.64 -14.27 -3.97
C GLY A 182 9.00 -15.63 -3.81
N SER A 183 8.75 -15.99 -2.56
CA SER A 183 8.03 -17.20 -2.18
C SER A 183 7.15 -16.94 -0.97
N ALA A 184 5.94 -17.50 -1.01
CA ALA A 184 4.98 -17.52 0.08
C ALA A 184 4.62 -18.98 0.36
N SER A 185 5.31 -19.65 1.28
CA SER A 185 5.23 -21.10 1.46
C SER A 185 5.66 -21.54 2.86
N ASP A 186 5.28 -22.76 3.25
CA ASP A 186 5.84 -23.51 4.38
C ASP A 186 7.29 -23.98 4.11
N LYS A 187 7.71 -24.09 2.85
CA LYS A 187 9.10 -24.35 2.43
C LYS A 187 9.55 -23.36 1.34
N PRO A 188 10.08 -22.17 1.72
CA PRO A 188 10.52 -21.16 0.77
C PRO A 188 11.42 -21.67 -0.33
N PHE A 189 11.13 -21.29 -1.57
CA PHE A 189 11.94 -21.61 -2.75
C PHE A 189 12.15 -23.12 -3.01
N TYR A 190 11.33 -23.99 -2.41
CA TYR A 190 11.46 -25.44 -2.57
C TYR A 190 11.21 -25.89 -4.02
N ALA A 191 10.18 -25.37 -4.67
CA ALA A 191 9.89 -25.61 -6.08
C ALA A 191 9.50 -24.32 -6.82
N GLY A 192 9.69 -24.32 -8.14
CA GLY A 192 9.32 -23.16 -8.98
C GLY A 192 7.83 -22.81 -8.92
N ARG A 193 6.96 -23.79 -8.61
CA ARG A 193 5.53 -23.60 -8.39
C ARG A 193 5.19 -22.83 -7.10
N ASP A 194 6.14 -22.67 -6.20
CA ASP A 194 5.99 -21.96 -4.91
C ASP A 194 6.52 -20.53 -4.97
N LEU A 195 6.93 -20.10 -6.18
CA LEU A 195 7.39 -18.74 -6.44
C LEU A 195 6.21 -17.81 -6.68
N THR A 196 6.27 -16.63 -6.07
CA THR A 196 5.31 -15.55 -6.26
C THR A 196 5.90 -14.49 -7.17
N LEU A 197 5.08 -13.98 -8.08
CA LEU A 197 5.30 -12.71 -8.75
C LEU A 197 4.07 -11.86 -8.49
N MET A 198 4.18 -10.91 -7.56
CA MET A 198 3.17 -9.86 -7.43
C MET A 198 3.53 -8.72 -8.39
N SER A 199 2.53 -8.22 -9.10
CA SER A 199 2.67 -6.95 -9.80
C SER A 199 1.45 -6.05 -9.62
N ILE A 200 1.72 -4.76 -9.45
CA ILE A 200 0.72 -3.71 -9.38
C ILE A 200 1.12 -2.68 -10.41
N LEU A 201 0.29 -2.44 -11.41
CA LEU A 201 0.46 -1.35 -12.36
C LEU A 201 -0.55 -0.26 -12.01
N PHE A 202 -0.14 1.01 -12.08
CA PHE A 202 -1.03 2.12 -11.79
C PHE A 202 -0.78 3.33 -12.69
N ALA A 203 -1.84 4.11 -12.89
CA ALA A 203 -1.81 5.39 -13.55
C ALA A 203 -2.79 6.36 -12.87
N THR A 204 -2.33 7.58 -12.61
CA THR A 204 -3.14 8.67 -12.08
C THR A 204 -3.16 9.80 -13.10
N VAL A 205 -4.35 10.27 -13.47
CA VAL A 205 -4.57 11.28 -14.50
C VAL A 205 -5.39 12.43 -13.92
N PRO A 206 -4.89 13.68 -13.98
CA PRO A 206 -5.65 14.83 -13.49
C PRO A 206 -7.03 14.93 -14.16
N ALA A 207 -8.06 15.13 -13.34
CA ALA A 207 -9.41 15.41 -13.82
C ALA A 207 -9.49 16.80 -14.46
N ARG A 208 -10.57 17.07 -15.19
CA ARG A 208 -10.76 18.35 -15.90
C ARG A 208 -10.71 19.58 -14.98
N ASN A 209 -11.06 19.41 -13.70
CA ASN A 209 -11.04 20.50 -12.72
C ASN A 209 -9.66 20.74 -12.10
N GLN A 210 -8.62 19.99 -12.51
CA GLN A 210 -7.23 20.08 -12.04
C GLN A 210 -7.01 19.85 -10.54
N ARG A 211 -8.06 19.48 -9.80
CA ARG A 211 -8.03 19.23 -8.36
C ARG A 211 -8.17 17.75 -8.05
N ASP A 212 -9.09 17.10 -8.74
CA ASP A 212 -9.40 15.67 -8.58
C ASP A 212 -8.58 14.85 -9.59
N ASP A 213 -8.54 13.53 -9.41
CA ASP A 213 -7.81 12.63 -10.30
C ASP A 213 -8.65 11.42 -10.71
N TRP A 214 -8.32 10.82 -11.85
CA TRP A 214 -8.68 9.45 -12.19
C TRP A 214 -7.53 8.53 -11.82
N SER A 215 -7.81 7.48 -11.06
CA SER A 215 -6.87 6.41 -10.73
C SER A 215 -7.25 5.13 -11.47
N PHE A 216 -6.29 4.55 -12.17
CA PHE A 216 -6.40 3.26 -12.85
C PHE A 216 -5.35 2.33 -12.27
N SER A 217 -5.72 1.08 -12.04
CA SER A 217 -4.80 0.08 -11.54
C SER A 217 -5.08 -1.30 -12.11
N LEU A 218 -4.05 -2.15 -12.09
CA LEU A 218 -4.12 -3.56 -12.44
C LEU A 218 -3.28 -4.34 -11.44
N PHE A 219 -3.92 -5.24 -10.72
CA PHE A 219 -3.29 -6.09 -9.72
C PHE A 219 -3.17 -7.50 -10.24
N TYR A 220 -2.00 -8.10 -10.02
CA TYR A 220 -1.73 -9.50 -10.30
C TYR A 220 -0.99 -10.08 -9.11
N SER A 221 -1.57 -11.10 -8.49
CA SER A 221 -0.92 -11.83 -7.42
C SER A 221 -1.43 -13.29 -7.43
N PRO A 222 -0.55 -14.28 -7.59
CA PRO A 222 -0.90 -15.68 -7.39
C PRO A 222 -1.46 -15.96 -5.98
N THR A 223 -1.07 -15.15 -5.00
CA THR A 223 -1.57 -15.15 -3.63
C THR A 223 -2.68 -14.12 -3.42
N SER A 224 -3.55 -13.89 -4.42
CA SER A 224 -4.76 -13.04 -4.27
C SER A 224 -5.96 -13.84 -3.75
N GLN A 225 -6.78 -13.20 -2.92
CA GLN A 225 -8.06 -13.75 -2.46
C GLN A 225 -9.07 -13.92 -3.62
N LEU A 226 -8.96 -13.08 -4.66
CA LEU A 226 -9.84 -13.06 -5.82
C LEU A 226 -9.14 -13.57 -7.10
N PRO A 227 -9.90 -13.96 -8.14
CA PRO A 227 -9.32 -14.28 -9.45
C PRO A 227 -8.57 -13.08 -10.04
N TYR A 228 -7.30 -13.28 -10.38
CA TYR A 228 -6.43 -12.26 -10.96
C TYR A 228 -6.31 -12.41 -12.49
N PRO A 229 -5.97 -11.34 -13.24
CA PRO A 229 -5.68 -9.99 -12.75
C PRO A 229 -6.94 -9.19 -12.42
N LEU A 230 -6.82 -8.26 -11.48
CA LEU A 230 -7.92 -7.46 -10.96
C LEU A 230 -7.78 -6.01 -11.42
N PRO A 231 -8.73 -5.49 -12.21
CA PRO A 231 -8.71 -4.09 -12.63
C PRO A 231 -9.28 -3.20 -11.52
N GLY A 232 -8.62 -2.06 -11.30
CA GLY A 232 -9.11 -0.98 -10.45
C GLY A 232 -9.36 0.29 -11.26
N ILE A 233 -10.46 0.96 -10.96
CA ILE A 233 -10.78 2.29 -11.45
C ILE A 233 -11.46 3.08 -10.33
N ALA A 234 -10.91 4.25 -10.03
CA ALA A 234 -11.46 5.13 -9.00
C ALA A 234 -11.35 6.60 -9.42
N TYR A 235 -12.38 7.37 -9.07
CA TYR A 235 -12.31 8.82 -9.08
C TYR A 235 -11.82 9.30 -7.72
N VAL A 236 -10.67 9.96 -7.68
CA VAL A 236 -10.07 10.51 -6.46
C VAL A 236 -10.60 11.92 -6.28
N TRP A 237 -11.59 12.06 -5.40
CA TRP A 237 -12.23 13.32 -5.06
C TRP A 237 -11.48 14.00 -3.91
N LYS A 238 -10.97 15.21 -4.17
CA LYS A 238 -10.17 15.99 -3.21
C LYS A 238 -10.83 17.34 -2.97
N PRO A 239 -11.95 17.41 -2.22
CA PRO A 239 -12.69 18.67 -2.04
C PRO A 239 -11.84 19.79 -1.45
N ASP A 240 -10.93 19.44 -0.54
CA ASP A 240 -9.97 20.34 0.12
C ASP A 240 -8.71 19.56 0.59
N GLU A 241 -7.82 20.21 1.35
CA GLU A 241 -6.58 19.61 1.86
C GLU A 241 -6.78 18.65 3.05
N THR A 242 -8.00 18.48 3.55
CA THR A 242 -8.31 17.65 4.72
C THR A 242 -8.97 16.32 4.36
N LEU A 243 -9.55 16.21 3.16
CA LEU A 243 -10.34 15.05 2.76
C LEU A 243 -9.93 14.58 1.36
N GLU A 244 -9.62 13.28 1.25
CA GLU A 244 -9.50 12.56 0.00
C GLU A 244 -10.45 11.36 0.02
N ALA A 245 -11.24 11.17 -1.03
CA ALA A 245 -12.09 10.00 -1.19
C ALA A 245 -11.87 9.33 -2.54
N LYS A 246 -11.58 8.03 -2.53
CA LYS A 246 -11.49 7.18 -3.72
C LYS A 246 -12.88 6.57 -3.97
N ILE A 247 -13.57 7.08 -4.99
CA ILE A 247 -14.90 6.62 -5.39
C ILE A 247 -14.72 5.64 -6.57
N GLY A 248 -14.75 4.34 -6.27
CA GLY A 248 -14.58 3.29 -7.27
C GLY A 248 -14.08 1.98 -6.65
N LEU A 249 -13.23 1.26 -7.36
CA LEU A 249 -12.53 0.08 -6.85
C LEU A 249 -11.00 0.31 -6.90
N PRO A 250 -10.31 0.24 -5.74
CA PRO A 250 -10.88 0.15 -4.40
C PRO A 250 -11.64 1.43 -4.03
N ALA A 251 -12.57 1.28 -3.09
CA ALA A 251 -13.16 2.43 -2.42
C ALA A 251 -12.31 2.79 -1.21
N GLY A 252 -12.16 4.08 -0.93
CA GLY A 252 -11.42 4.51 0.24
C GLY A 252 -11.71 5.96 0.62
N ILE A 253 -11.38 6.30 1.85
CA ILE A 253 -11.46 7.65 2.38
C ILE A 253 -10.30 7.87 3.33
N GLU A 254 -9.67 9.02 3.19
CA GLU A 254 -8.72 9.57 4.13
C GLU A 254 -9.20 10.95 4.55
N TRP A 255 -9.35 11.15 5.86
CA TRP A 255 -9.90 12.38 6.41
C TRP A 255 -9.10 12.85 7.62
N ARG A 256 -8.59 14.08 7.55
CA ARG A 256 -7.80 14.76 8.58
C ARG A 256 -8.45 16.09 8.93
N PRO A 257 -9.56 16.10 9.68
CA PRO A 257 -10.34 17.32 9.93
C PRO A 257 -9.54 18.42 10.64
N ASN A 258 -8.49 18.04 11.39
CA ASN A 258 -7.54 18.93 12.03
C ASN A 258 -6.24 18.18 12.31
N ASP A 259 -5.26 18.83 12.92
CA ASP A 259 -3.94 18.24 13.17
C ASP A 259 -3.95 17.17 14.31
N ASP A 260 -5.07 16.97 15.00
CA ASP A 260 -5.20 16.01 16.11
C ASP A 260 -5.94 14.73 15.73
N TRP A 261 -6.59 14.68 14.57
CA TRP A 261 -7.46 13.57 14.18
C TRP A 261 -7.18 13.10 12.77
N GLU A 262 -7.20 11.78 12.60
CA GLU A 262 -7.04 11.12 11.31
C GLU A 262 -8.03 9.95 11.24
N VAL A 263 -8.71 9.81 10.12
CA VAL A 263 -9.64 8.72 9.85
C VAL A 263 -9.28 8.13 8.50
N THR A 264 -9.11 6.82 8.45
CA THR A 264 -8.95 6.09 7.20
C THR A 264 -9.99 4.99 7.12
N PHE A 265 -10.49 4.77 5.91
CA PHE A 265 -11.26 3.58 5.60
C PHE A 265 -10.95 3.15 4.18
N ASN A 266 -10.62 1.87 4.02
CA ASN A 266 -10.34 1.24 2.74
C ASN A 266 -11.22 0.00 2.61
N TYR A 267 -11.76 -0.21 1.41
CA TYR A 267 -12.62 -1.33 1.12
C TYR A 267 -12.33 -1.88 -0.28
N PHE A 268 -11.98 -3.16 -0.30
CA PHE A 268 -12.00 -3.97 -1.50
C PHE A 268 -13.13 -5.00 -1.39
N PRO A 269 -14.14 -4.94 -2.26
CA PRO A 269 -15.29 -5.82 -2.16
C PRO A 269 -14.93 -7.30 -2.00
N LEU A 270 -15.65 -7.97 -1.09
CA LEU A 270 -15.59 -9.40 -0.79
C LEU A 270 -14.37 -9.89 0.00
N VAL A 271 -13.33 -9.08 0.17
CA VAL A 271 -12.03 -9.60 0.68
C VAL A 271 -11.31 -8.70 1.67
N ASN A 272 -11.45 -7.38 1.58
CA ASN A 272 -10.68 -6.48 2.42
C ASN A 272 -11.51 -5.31 2.96
N VAL A 273 -11.47 -5.15 4.28
CA VAL A 273 -11.92 -3.95 4.98
C VAL A 273 -10.81 -3.52 5.92
N ASN A 274 -10.46 -2.24 5.90
CA ASN A 274 -9.62 -1.59 6.90
C ASN A 274 -10.29 -0.27 7.31
N ALA A 275 -10.47 -0.06 8.61
CA ALA A 275 -11.00 1.16 9.17
C ALA A 275 -10.14 1.59 10.36
N MET A 276 -9.64 2.82 10.36
CA MET A 276 -8.80 3.37 11.42
C MET A 276 -9.26 4.75 11.83
N VAL A 277 -9.17 5.01 13.13
CA VAL A 277 -9.25 6.35 13.69
C VAL A 277 -8.04 6.57 14.59
N ARG A 278 -7.33 7.68 14.37
CA ARG A 278 -6.20 8.10 15.19
C ARG A 278 -6.48 9.45 15.81
N ARG A 279 -5.99 9.62 17.03
CA ARG A 279 -6.06 10.85 17.79
C ARG A 279 -4.72 11.14 18.45
N ARG A 280 -4.22 12.37 18.27
CA ARG A 280 -3.04 12.86 18.98
C ARG A 280 -3.36 13.05 20.47
N LEU A 281 -2.58 12.41 21.35
CA LEU A 281 -2.66 12.57 22.79
C LEU A 281 -1.64 13.59 23.32
N ALA A 282 -0.47 13.63 22.68
CA ALA A 282 0.62 14.58 22.94
C ALA A 282 1.47 14.72 21.67
N ASP A 283 2.42 15.66 21.66
CA ASP A 283 3.25 15.99 20.48
C ASP A 283 3.86 14.78 19.76
N LYS A 284 4.19 13.72 20.52
CA LYS A 284 4.86 12.50 20.03
C LYS A 284 4.08 11.22 20.28
N LEU A 285 2.83 11.32 20.74
CA LEU A 285 2.04 10.17 21.16
C LEU A 285 0.66 10.22 20.51
N TRP A 286 0.33 9.15 19.79
CA TRP A 286 -0.95 8.96 19.13
C TRP A 286 -1.65 7.74 19.72
N LEU A 287 -2.95 7.89 19.96
CA LEU A 287 -3.87 6.78 20.20
C LEU A 287 -4.51 6.42 18.87
N PHE A 288 -4.67 5.14 18.59
CA PHE A 288 -5.43 4.71 17.43
C PHE A 288 -6.31 3.51 17.77
N GLY A 289 -7.39 3.37 17.03
CA GLY A 289 -8.27 2.22 17.13
C GLY A 289 -8.89 1.93 15.78
N GLY A 290 -9.15 0.65 15.53
CA GLY A 290 -9.63 0.26 14.21
C GLY A 290 -10.03 -1.19 14.08
N TYR A 291 -10.47 -1.51 12.87
CA TYR A 291 -10.95 -2.80 12.45
C TYR A 291 -10.28 -3.17 11.13
N ARG A 292 -9.89 -4.44 10.98
CA ARG A 292 -9.39 -4.98 9.72
C ARG A 292 -9.74 -6.45 9.53
N THR A 293 -9.87 -6.86 8.28
CA THR A 293 -9.78 -8.27 7.85
C THR A 293 -8.32 -8.60 7.51
N ASP A 294 -7.78 -9.67 8.08
CA ASP A 294 -6.44 -10.18 7.80
C ASP A 294 -6.56 -11.55 7.14
N THR A 295 -6.13 -11.67 5.90
CA THR A 295 -5.94 -12.97 5.26
C THR A 295 -4.42 -13.15 5.05
N GLN A 296 -3.94 -14.39 4.99
CA GLN A 296 -2.57 -14.70 4.58
C GLN A 296 -2.63 -15.95 3.73
N ILE A 297 -1.96 -15.91 2.57
CA ILE A 297 -2.10 -16.93 1.55
C ILE A 297 -0.74 -17.54 1.25
N TYR A 298 -0.64 -18.86 1.38
CA TYR A 298 0.59 -19.62 1.19
C TYR A 298 0.39 -20.77 0.21
N PHE A 299 1.47 -21.16 -0.44
CA PHE A 299 1.55 -22.38 -1.23
C PHE A 299 2.17 -23.49 -0.38
N LEU A 300 1.39 -24.51 -0.02
CA LEU A 300 1.95 -25.68 0.67
C LEU A 300 2.86 -26.44 -0.30
N ALA A 301 4.10 -26.68 0.10
CA ALA A 301 5.11 -27.32 -0.73
C ALA A 301 4.72 -28.74 -1.15
N ASP A 302 3.97 -29.44 -0.30
CA ASP A 302 3.55 -30.83 -0.51
C ASP A 302 2.12 -30.93 -1.08
N ARG A 303 1.51 -29.82 -1.55
CA ARG A 303 0.14 -29.81 -2.11
C ARG A 303 -0.03 -30.78 -3.28
N LEU A 304 -1.16 -31.48 -3.28
CA LEU A 304 -1.56 -32.40 -4.35
C LEU A 304 -2.12 -31.64 -5.56
N ILE A 305 -2.91 -30.59 -5.33
CA ILE A 305 -3.49 -29.75 -6.37
C ILE A 305 -2.67 -28.46 -6.46
N GLU A 306 -2.00 -28.24 -7.59
CA GLU A 306 -1.08 -27.09 -7.74
C GLU A 306 -1.76 -25.73 -7.58
N LYS A 307 -3.06 -25.65 -7.88
CA LYS A 307 -3.88 -24.43 -7.78
C LYS A 307 -4.40 -24.16 -6.36
N GLU A 308 -4.29 -25.12 -5.45
CA GLU A 308 -4.69 -24.93 -4.07
C GLU A 308 -3.71 -24.03 -3.33
N ARG A 309 -4.29 -23.26 -2.43
CA ARG A 309 -3.63 -22.30 -1.57
C ARG A 309 -4.10 -22.54 -0.16
N PHE A 310 -3.22 -22.30 0.80
CA PHE A 310 -3.52 -22.34 2.21
C PHE A 310 -3.81 -20.93 2.71
N TYR A 311 -4.96 -20.74 3.33
CA TYR A 311 -5.46 -19.47 3.82
C TYR A 311 -5.40 -19.47 5.36
N VAL A 312 -4.86 -18.39 5.92
CA VAL A 312 -4.96 -18.04 7.33
C VAL A 312 -5.80 -16.77 7.39
N PHE A 313 -7.00 -16.84 7.93
CA PHE A 313 -7.94 -15.73 7.97
C PHE A 313 -8.33 -15.39 9.40
N ASP A 314 -8.40 -14.10 9.70
CA ASP A 314 -9.07 -13.58 10.89
C ASP A 314 -9.56 -12.14 10.70
N GLN A 315 -10.51 -11.73 11.54
CA GLN A 315 -10.90 -10.34 11.69
C GLN A 315 -10.33 -9.79 13.00
N ARG A 316 -9.86 -8.54 12.97
CA ARG A 316 -9.23 -7.88 14.13
C ARG A 316 -9.90 -6.55 14.40
N ALA A 317 -10.33 -6.34 15.64
CA ALA A 317 -10.68 -5.02 16.16
C ALA A 317 -9.79 -4.69 17.35
N GLY A 318 -9.22 -3.49 17.42
CA GLY A 318 -8.24 -3.19 18.47
C GLY A 318 -7.97 -1.73 18.70
N ILE A 319 -7.13 -1.49 19.71
CA ILE A 319 -6.66 -0.18 20.13
C ILE A 319 -5.15 -0.22 20.37
N GLY A 320 -4.46 0.85 20.02
CA GLY A 320 -3.01 0.92 20.10
C GLY A 320 -2.47 2.32 20.32
N LEU A 321 -1.16 2.38 20.56
CA LEU A 321 -0.40 3.59 20.78
C LEU A 321 0.76 3.64 19.78
N ASP A 322 0.98 4.79 19.15
CA ASP A 322 2.15 5.09 18.33
C ASP A 322 2.95 6.21 19.01
N GLN A 323 4.18 5.90 19.39
CA GLN A 323 5.10 6.81 20.08
C GLN A 323 6.30 7.12 19.19
N GLN A 324 6.49 8.38 18.84
CA GLN A 324 7.72 8.82 18.19
C GLN A 324 8.87 8.82 19.20
N ILE A 325 9.93 8.08 18.90
CA ILE A 325 11.10 7.92 19.78
C ILE A 325 12.32 8.72 19.31
N GLY A 326 12.26 9.31 18.11
CA GLY A 326 13.27 10.24 17.58
C GLY A 326 14.01 9.71 16.34
N ALA A 327 14.75 10.57 15.64
CA ALA A 327 15.49 10.25 14.42
C ALA A 327 14.65 9.62 13.28
N GLY A 328 13.35 9.94 13.25
CA GLY A 328 12.38 9.36 12.32
C GLY A 328 11.80 8.01 12.78
N PHE A 329 12.23 7.48 13.93
CA PHE A 329 11.67 6.23 14.44
C PHE A 329 10.39 6.44 15.26
N SER A 330 9.44 5.53 15.09
CA SER A 330 8.27 5.40 15.96
C SER A 330 8.05 3.94 16.37
N LEU A 331 7.52 3.76 17.58
CA LEU A 331 7.17 2.47 18.15
C LEU A 331 5.66 2.38 18.26
N GLU A 332 5.09 1.37 17.63
CA GLU A 332 3.65 1.14 17.63
C GLU A 332 3.32 -0.16 18.37
N PHE A 333 2.41 -0.05 19.34
CA PHE A 333 1.87 -1.17 20.10
C PHE A 333 0.37 -1.27 19.83
N LEU A 334 -0.15 -2.45 19.55
CA LEU A 334 -1.58 -2.71 19.36
C LEU A 334 -2.00 -3.90 20.22
N ALA A 335 -3.14 -3.75 20.89
CA ALA A 335 -3.92 -4.85 21.43
C ALA A 335 -5.21 -5.02 20.62
N SER A 336 -5.46 -6.22 20.13
CA SER A 336 -6.61 -6.55 19.29
C SER A 336 -7.39 -7.75 19.83
N TYR A 337 -8.68 -7.78 19.55
CA TYR A 337 -9.53 -8.95 19.63
C TYR A 337 -9.66 -9.56 18.24
N LEU A 338 -9.29 -10.83 18.12
CA LEU A 338 -9.37 -11.64 16.91
C LEU A 338 -10.64 -12.47 16.93
N PHE A 339 -11.38 -12.51 15.84
CA PHE A 339 -12.62 -13.26 15.70
C PHE A 339 -12.80 -13.73 14.24
N ASP A 340 -13.79 -14.58 13.98
CA ASP A 340 -14.02 -15.22 12.68
C ASP A 340 -12.73 -15.82 12.10
N ARG A 341 -12.02 -16.59 12.94
CA ARG A 341 -10.68 -17.09 12.68
C ARG A 341 -10.74 -18.45 12.01
N GLU A 342 -10.09 -18.59 10.86
CA GLU A 342 -10.18 -19.79 10.02
C GLU A 342 -8.83 -20.13 9.37
N LEU A 343 -8.50 -21.41 9.30
CA LEU A 343 -7.52 -21.96 8.36
C LEU A 343 -8.27 -22.80 7.33
N PHE A 344 -7.88 -22.74 6.07
CA PHE A 344 -8.45 -23.63 5.06
C PHE A 344 -7.55 -23.76 3.84
N GLN A 345 -7.76 -24.83 3.07
CA GLN A 345 -7.23 -24.96 1.72
C GLN A 345 -8.29 -24.55 0.70
N GLY A 346 -7.89 -23.97 -0.42
CA GLY A 346 -8.84 -23.66 -1.48
C GLY A 346 -8.24 -23.15 -2.78
N THR A 347 -9.05 -23.17 -3.83
CA THR A 347 -8.70 -22.60 -5.15
C THR A 347 -9.03 -21.12 -5.24
N SER A 348 -9.87 -20.58 -4.35
CA SER A 348 -10.09 -19.16 -4.11
C SER A 348 -10.54 -18.95 -2.66
N PHE A 349 -10.64 -17.70 -2.20
CA PHE A 349 -11.12 -17.40 -0.85
C PHE A 349 -12.59 -17.84 -0.61
N THR A 350 -13.44 -17.79 -1.65
CA THR A 350 -14.89 -18.03 -1.52
C THR A 350 -15.35 -19.37 -2.10
N SER A 351 -14.48 -20.14 -2.77
CA SER A 351 -14.87 -21.34 -3.50
C SER A 351 -13.89 -22.50 -3.36
N GLY A 352 -14.41 -23.72 -3.34
CA GLY A 352 -13.59 -24.93 -3.30
C GLY A 352 -12.76 -25.01 -2.03
N ARG A 353 -13.36 -24.61 -0.91
CA ARG A 353 -12.74 -24.65 0.42
C ARG A 353 -12.77 -26.09 0.94
N THR A 354 -11.63 -26.55 1.40
CA THR A 354 -11.39 -27.84 2.04
C THR A 354 -10.57 -27.61 3.31
N ASP A 355 -10.51 -28.61 4.17
CA ASP A 355 -9.70 -28.59 5.39
C ASP A 355 -9.97 -27.37 6.28
N VAL A 356 -11.24 -27.00 6.43
CA VAL A 356 -11.63 -25.83 7.20
C VAL A 356 -11.45 -26.11 8.70
N VAL A 357 -10.63 -25.29 9.34
CA VAL A 357 -10.37 -25.33 10.79
C VAL A 357 -10.72 -23.96 11.37
N GLU A 358 -11.70 -23.93 12.27
CA GLU A 358 -12.13 -22.71 12.97
C GLU A 358 -11.47 -22.63 14.35
N PHE A 359 -11.25 -21.40 14.85
CA PHE A 359 -10.71 -21.15 16.18
C PHE A 359 -11.61 -20.22 16.97
N ASP A 360 -11.64 -20.45 18.27
CA ASP A 360 -12.29 -19.51 19.18
C ASP A 360 -11.64 -18.11 19.05
N PRO A 361 -12.45 -17.04 19.21
CA PRO A 361 -11.95 -15.69 19.33
C PRO A 361 -10.93 -15.53 20.46
N GLY A 362 -10.04 -14.55 20.35
CA GLY A 362 -8.96 -14.37 21.31
C GLY A 362 -8.28 -13.02 21.26
N LEU A 363 -7.34 -12.82 22.18
CA LEU A 363 -6.51 -11.62 22.20
C LEU A 363 -5.36 -11.72 21.20
N GLY A 364 -4.88 -10.59 20.73
CA GLY A 364 -3.65 -10.49 19.95
C GLY A 364 -2.90 -9.22 20.32
N LEU A 365 -1.59 -9.31 20.32
CA LEU A 365 -0.69 -8.20 20.61
C LEU A 365 0.28 -8.04 19.45
N SER A 366 0.52 -6.82 19.00
CA SER A 366 1.62 -6.52 18.10
C SER A 366 2.48 -5.38 18.61
N LEU A 367 3.77 -5.48 18.29
CA LEU A 367 4.75 -4.43 18.52
C LEU A 367 5.53 -4.25 17.24
N GLN A 368 5.67 -3.01 16.79
CA GLN A 368 6.44 -2.70 15.58
C GLN A 368 7.24 -1.41 15.70
N LEU A 369 8.39 -1.43 15.05
CA LEU A 369 9.27 -0.29 14.86
C LEU A 369 9.12 0.19 13.42
N LEU A 370 8.90 1.49 13.28
CA LEU A 370 8.72 2.17 12.01
C LEU A 370 9.79 3.25 11.88
N TRP A 371 10.30 3.45 10.68
CA TRP A 371 11.12 4.61 10.34
C TRP A 371 10.40 5.43 9.27
N ARG A 372 10.12 6.69 9.56
CA ARG A 372 9.46 7.68 8.70
C ARG A 372 10.35 8.94 8.70
N ARG A 373 10.87 9.36 7.54
CA ARG A 373 11.66 10.59 7.42
C ARG A 373 11.48 11.22 6.04
#